data_AF-C7G669-F1
#
_entry.id   AF-C7G669-F1
#
_cell.length_a   1.000
_cell.length_b   1.000
_cell.length_c   1.000
_cell.angle_alpha   90.00
_cell.angle_beta   90.00
_cell.angle_gamma   90.00
#
_symmetry.space_group_name_H-M   'P 1'
#
loop_
_entity.id
_entity.type
_entity.pdbx_description
1 polymer ?
#
loop_
_entity_poly.entity_id
_entity_poly.type
_entity_poly.pdbx_seq_one_letter_code
_entity_poly.pdbx_strand_id
1 'polypeptide(L)' 'MGKSKVTDYMIRYIEENRMDAKSLAAHAGIDAGKLRKDYKEPLDAEEFLSLCAYLGIRPEQVQRML' A
#
# COMPACT_ATOMS: atom_id res chain seq x y z
N MET A 1 8.63 3.96 16.24
CA MET A 1 8.11 4.59 14.99
C MET A 1 6.62 4.33 14.94
N GLY A 2 5.80 5.37 14.78
CA GLY A 2 4.35 5.22 14.69
C GLY A 2 3.96 4.49 13.40
N LYS A 3 2.94 3.64 13.44
CA LYS A 3 2.41 2.97 12.24
C LYS A 3 1.88 4.02 11.26
N SER A 4 2.18 3.83 9.98
CA SER A 4 1.72 4.70 8.90
C SER A 4 0.26 4.39 8.56
N LYS A 5 -0.62 5.37 8.79
CA LYS A 5 -2.03 5.26 8.40
C LYS A 5 -2.23 4.94 6.91
N VAL A 6 -1.39 5.52 6.05
CA VAL A 6 -1.43 5.28 4.60
C VAL A 6 -1.11 3.82 4.31
N THR A 7 -0.02 3.30 4.87
CA THR A 7 0.38 1.90 4.67
C THR A 7 -0.66 0.93 5.24
N ASP A 8 -1.18 1.22 6.43
CA ASP A 8 -2.25 0.43 7.05
C ASP A 8 -3.51 0.39 6.16
N TYR A 9 -3.90 1.54 5.59
CA TYR A 9 -5.03 1.63 4.66
C TYR A 9 -4.79 0.80 3.39
N MET A 10 -3.61 0.92 2.77
CA MET A 10 -3.32 0.19 1.53
C MET A 10 -3.31 -1.33 1.76
N ILE A 11 -2.75 -1.79 2.87
CA ILE A 11 -2.80 -3.21 3.26
C ILE A 11 -4.24 -3.66 3.41
N ARG A 12 -5.07 -2.89 4.13
CA ARG A 12 -6.49 -3.22 4.30
C ARG A 12 -7.22 -3.25 2.95
N TYR A 13 -6.98 -2.29 2.08
CA TYR A 13 -7.59 -2.23 0.75
C TYR A 13 -7.25 -3.49 -0.07
N ILE A 14 -5.99 -3.92 -0.07
CA ILE A 14 -5.53 -5.14 -0.76
C ILE A 14 -6.24 -6.37 -0.20
N GLU A 15 -6.34 -6.49 1.13
CA GLU A 15 -7.03 -7.59 1.80
C GLU A 15 -8.54 -7.62 1.49
N GLU A 16 -9.23 -6.48 1.60
CA GLU A 16 -10.67 -6.35 1.36
C GLU A 16 -11.05 -6.68 -0.10
N ASN A 17 -10.18 -6.32 -1.04
CA ASN A 17 -10.35 -6.63 -2.47
C ASN A 17 -9.78 -7.99 -2.88
N ARG A 18 -9.28 -8.80 -1.93
CA ARG A 18 -8.68 -10.13 -2.15
C ARG A 18 -7.58 -10.13 -3.23
N MET A 19 -6.79 -9.07 -3.28
CA MET A 19 -5.71 -8.92 -4.25
C MET A 19 -4.45 -9.64 -3.75
N ASP A 20 -3.65 -10.19 -4.67
CA ASP A 20 -2.37 -10.82 -4.30
C ASP A 20 -1.31 -9.75 -4.01
N ALA A 21 -1.05 -9.51 -2.72
CA ALA A 21 -0.05 -8.56 -2.25
C ALA A 21 1.34 -8.83 -2.83
N LYS A 22 1.70 -10.09 -3.07
CA LYS A 22 3.03 -10.46 -3.59
C LYS A 22 3.18 -10.05 -5.06
N SER A 23 2.19 -10.35 -5.90
CA SER A 23 2.17 -9.90 -7.29
C SER A 23 2.10 -8.38 -7.41
N LEU A 24 1.33 -7.71 -6.54
CA LEU A 24 1.26 -6.25 -6.48
C LEU A 24 2.61 -5.64 -6.14
N ALA A 25 3.27 -6.15 -5.10
CA ALA A 25 4.59 -5.69 -4.69
C ALA A 25 5.61 -5.81 -5.83
N ALA A 26 5.61 -6.95 -6.53
CA ALA A 26 6.50 -7.17 -7.67
C ALA A 26 6.25 -6.20 -8.83
N HIS A 27 4.99 -5.90 -9.16
CA HIS A 27 4.65 -4.95 -10.23
C HIS A 27 4.99 -3.50 -9.87
N ALA A 28 4.79 -3.12 -8.61
CA ALA A 28 5.03 -1.76 -8.13
C ALA A 28 6.49 -1.52 -7.67
N GLY A 29 7.36 -2.53 -7.73
CA GLY A 29 8.75 -2.42 -7.27
C GLY A 29 8.90 -2.28 -5.75
N ILE A 30 7.91 -2.78 -4.98
CA ILE A 30 7.83 -2.64 -3.52
C ILE A 30 8.35 -3.91 -2.86
N ASP A 31 9.02 -3.77 -1.71
CA ASP A 31 9.28 -4.93 -0.85
C ASP A 31 7.95 -5.53 -0.34
N ALA A 32 7.70 -6.81 -0.63
CA ALA A 32 6.44 -7.46 -0.27
C ALA A 32 6.16 -7.46 1.25
N GLY A 33 7.20 -7.36 2.06
CA GLY A 33 7.13 -7.21 3.51
C GLY A 33 6.56 -5.87 3.99
N LYS A 34 6.40 -4.88 3.10
CA LYS A 34 5.70 -3.60 3.35
C LYS A 34 4.19 -3.69 3.12
N LEU A 35 3.72 -4.68 2.35
CA LEU A 35 2.28 -4.88 2.05
C LEU A 35 1.61 -5.93 2.96
N ARG A 36 2.10 -6.09 4.19
CA ARG A 36 1.57 -7.02 5.21
C ARG A 36 1.36 -6.29 6.54
N LYS A 37 0.40 -6.76 7.35
CA LYS A 37 -0.01 -6.12 8.63
C LYS A 37 1.12 -5.87 9.64
N ASP A 38 2.18 -6.67 9.58
CA ASP A 38 3.35 -6.62 10.46
C ASP A 38 4.57 -5.97 9.80
N TYR A 39 4.36 -5.12 8.78
CA TYR A 39 5.43 -4.38 8.12
C TYR A 39 6.35 -3.69 9.11
N LYS A 40 7.65 -3.75 8.83
CA LYS A 40 8.69 -3.10 9.64
C LYS A 40 8.93 -1.67 9.21
N GLU A 41 8.81 -1.43 7.91
CA GLU A 41 8.99 -0.13 7.28
C GLU A 41 7.73 0.22 6.48
N PRO A 42 7.21 1.45 6.61
CA PRO A 42 6.06 1.88 5.85
C PRO A 42 6.42 2.02 4.37
N LEU A 43 5.38 2.15 3.54
CA LEU A 43 5.54 2.63 2.17
C LEU A 43 6.13 4.04 2.19
N ASP A 44 7.15 4.26 1.37
CA ASP A 44 7.60 5.61 1.06
C ASP A 44 6.66 6.27 0.02
N ALA A 45 6.99 7.52 -0.34
CA ALA A 45 6.17 8.29 -1.26
C ALA A 45 6.14 7.69 -2.68
N GLU A 46 7.26 7.17 -3.17
CA GLU A 46 7.37 6.60 -4.52
C GLU A 46 6.63 5.25 -4.60
N GLU A 47 6.81 4.40 -3.59
CA GLU A 47 6.12 3.12 -3.45
C GLU A 47 4.60 3.33 -3.36
N PHE A 48 4.16 4.31 -2.55
CA PHE A 48 2.74 4.64 -2.44
C PHE A 48 2.15 5.14 -3.76
N LEU A 49 2.83 6.07 -4.45
CA LEU A 49 2.35 6.60 -5.73
C LEU A 49 2.33 5.52 -6.82
N SER A 50 3.33 4.66 -6.86
CA SER A 50 3.40 3.53 -7.80
C SER A 50 2.27 2.54 -7.57
N LEU A 51 1.98 2.22 -6.31
CA LEU A 51 0.85 1.36 -5.95
C LEU A 51 -0.50 2.00 -6.31
N CYS A 52 -0.67 3.30 -6.05
CA CYS A 52 -1.85 4.06 -6.46
C CYS A 52 -2.05 4.03 -7.98
N ALA A 53 -0.99 4.25 -8.76
CA ALA A 53 -1.03 4.22 -10.21
C ALA A 53 -1.43 2.83 -10.73
N TYR A 54 -0.84 1.77 -10.19
CA TYR A 54 -1.16 0.39 -10.58
C TYR A 54 -2.61 0.01 -10.25
N LEU A 55 -3.09 0.41 -9.07
CA LEU A 55 -4.45 0.12 -8.61
C LEU A 55 -5.52 1.04 -9.21
N GLY A 56 -5.13 2.07 -9.96
CA GLY A 56 -6.05 3.09 -10.47
C GLY A 56 -6.71 3.94 -9.38
N ILE A 57 -6.05 4.09 -8.23
CA ILE A 57 -6.53 4.86 -7.08
C ILE A 57 -5.85 6.22 -7.08
N ARG A 58 -6.63 7.30 -6.96
CA ARG A 58 -6.03 8.63 -6.79
C ARG A 58 -5.52 8.80 -5.34
N PRO A 59 -4.28 9.25 -5.11
CA PRO A 59 -3.73 9.46 -3.77
C PRO A 59 -4.61 10.32 -2.85
N GLU A 60 -5.29 11.32 -3.42
CA GLU A 60 -6.19 12.22 -2.69
C GLU A 60 -7.45 11.51 -2.18
N GLN A 61 -7.87 10.43 -2.83
CA GLN A 61 -8.97 9.59 -2.33
C GLN A 61 -8.55 8.84 -1.07
N VAL A 62 -7.30 8.35 -1.03
CA VAL A 62 -6.74 7.70 0.16
C VAL A 62 -6.70 8.69 1.31
N GLN A 63 -6.17 9.90 1.10
CA GLN A 63 -6.08 10.94 2.13
C GLN A 63 -7.44 11.27 2.79
N ARG A 64 -8.54 11.25 2.01
CA ARG A 64 -9.90 11.51 2.53
C ARG A 64 -10.45 10.39 3.41
N MET A 65 -9.83 9.21 3.40
CA MET A 65 -10.27 8.01 4.12
C MET A 65 -9.43 7.68 5.37
N LEU A 66 -8.42 8.49 5.71
CA LEU A 66 -7.50 8.31 6.86
C LEU A 66 -7.90 9.12 8.10
#